data_AF-A0AA34SBE1-F1
#
_entry.id   AF-A0AA34SBE1-F1
#
_cell.length_a   1.000
_cell.length_b   1.000
_cell.length_c   1.000
_cell.angle_alpha   90.00
_cell.angle_beta   90.00
_cell.angle_gamma   90.00
#
_symmetry.space_group_name_H-M   'P 1'
#
loop_
_entity.id
_entity.type
_entity.pdbx_description
1 polymer ?
#
loop_
_entity_poly.entity_id
_entity_poly.type
_entity_poly.pdbx_seq_one_letter_code
_entity_poly.pdbx_strand_id
1 'polypeptide(L)'
;MNKETYKEKALKQLKVMQEVGVSHFKTQLVFGAIPADAKREPKSTKTMPPKVLSLDEVEKHLGFWWARNMEGFNVFIAPAPQKDGSYSPLVFVDDISQQTLQQMTADNCLPAILLESSPGNMQGWVQLDADRLSASDILNAQRYLSSKYGLDSGAHGATQNGRLAGYRNVKSSYAHQKIYAKLVHAYENPVTLNITEISNYQKSTQFENVRVRNLNFEKCSRTSNLDLVSIYSTVQSSGRTSQSEIDWHFCFHAFRHGYDVMQVTQGIMQFSPDISERKGSTEGAEQYAFYTAQKAFVEFHKHHKSYR
;
A
#
# COMPACT_ATOMS: atom_id res chain seq x y z
N MET A 1 -33.05 4.71 9.94
CA MET A 1 -32.19 4.15 11.01
C MET A 1 -32.65 4.74 12.34
N ASN A 2 -32.97 3.92 13.35
CA ASN A 2 -33.32 4.42 14.69
C ASN A 2 -32.06 4.51 15.58
N LYS A 3 -32.18 5.08 16.79
CA LYS A 3 -31.06 5.33 17.71
C LYS A 3 -30.39 4.03 18.22
N GLU A 4 -31.12 2.92 18.25
CA GLU A 4 -30.58 1.63 18.71
C GLU A 4 -29.82 0.93 17.58
N THR A 5 -30.33 1.00 16.35
CA THR A 5 -29.72 0.34 15.19
C THR A 5 -28.32 0.87 14.86
N TYR A 6 -28.06 2.18 14.99
CA TYR A 6 -26.72 2.70 14.64
C TYR A 6 -25.64 2.20 15.60
N LYS A 7 -25.95 2.11 16.91
CA LYS A 7 -25.01 1.65 17.93
C LYS A 7 -24.64 0.20 17.68
N GLU A 8 -25.64 -0.65 17.45
CA GLU A 8 -25.42 -2.06 17.16
C GLU A 8 -24.47 -2.26 15.97
N LYS A 9 -24.69 -1.54 14.86
CA LYS A 9 -23.81 -1.65 13.67
C LYS A 9 -22.41 -1.10 13.91
N ALA A 10 -22.28 0.04 14.60
CA ALA A 10 -20.99 0.59 14.98
C ALA A 10 -20.21 -0.37 15.89
N LEU A 11 -20.84 -0.91 16.92
CA LEU A 11 -20.22 -1.85 17.86
C LEU A 11 -19.82 -3.15 17.17
N LYS A 12 -20.65 -3.68 16.27
CA LYS A 12 -20.28 -4.88 15.49
C LYS A 12 -19.02 -4.66 14.66
N GLN A 13 -18.91 -3.53 13.98
CA GLN A 13 -17.68 -3.16 13.25
C GLN A 13 -16.47 -3.09 14.18
N LEU A 14 -16.61 -2.43 15.34
CA LEU A 14 -15.50 -2.19 16.26
C LEU A 14 -15.02 -3.46 16.97
N LYS A 15 -15.93 -4.37 17.32
CA LYS A 15 -15.60 -5.66 17.94
C LYS A 15 -14.78 -6.53 17.00
N VAL A 16 -15.17 -6.63 15.73
CA VAL A 16 -14.36 -7.37 14.73
C VAL A 16 -12.99 -6.72 14.56
N MET A 17 -12.89 -5.38 14.55
CA MET A 17 -11.59 -4.70 14.54
C MET A 17 -10.75 -5.03 15.79
N GLN A 18 -11.38 -5.17 16.96
CA GLN A 18 -10.68 -5.55 18.20
C GLN A 18 -10.17 -7.00 18.15
N GLU A 19 -10.97 -7.94 17.63
CA GLU A 19 -10.61 -9.36 17.46
C GLU A 19 -9.38 -9.54 16.56
N VAL A 20 -9.26 -8.73 15.51
CA VAL A 20 -8.07 -8.70 14.63
C VAL A 20 -6.90 -7.87 15.19
N GLY A 21 -6.95 -7.51 16.47
CA GLY A 21 -5.82 -6.93 17.21
C GLY A 21 -5.77 -5.41 17.24
N VAL A 22 -6.88 -4.70 16.98
CA VAL A 22 -6.97 -3.24 17.20
C VAL A 22 -7.21 -2.96 18.68
N SER A 23 -6.23 -2.34 19.34
CA SER A 23 -6.32 -1.96 20.76
C SER A 23 -6.95 -0.58 20.97
N HIS A 24 -6.63 0.35 20.07
CA HIS A 24 -7.09 1.74 20.12
C HIS A 24 -7.53 2.20 18.74
N PHE A 25 -8.50 3.08 18.72
CA PHE A 25 -9.12 3.63 17.54
C PHE A 25 -8.78 5.11 17.42
N LYS A 26 -8.28 5.50 16.25
CA LYS A 26 -8.23 6.90 15.86
C LYS A 26 -9.59 7.29 15.31
N THR A 27 -10.16 8.34 15.87
CA THR A 27 -11.53 8.80 15.60
C THR A 27 -11.48 10.23 15.09
N GLN A 28 -12.31 10.58 14.11
CA GLN A 28 -12.34 11.94 13.57
C GLN A 28 -13.75 12.35 13.18
N LEU A 29 -14.11 13.60 13.51
CA LEU A 29 -15.35 14.24 13.05
C LEU A 29 -15.00 15.33 12.04
N VAL A 30 -15.46 15.16 10.80
CA VAL A 30 -15.19 16.10 9.71
C VAL A 30 -16.51 16.71 9.27
N PHE A 31 -16.62 18.03 9.30
CA PHE A 31 -17.82 18.70 8.80
C PHE A 31 -17.98 18.46 7.31
N GLY A 32 -19.19 18.10 6.88
CA GLY A 32 -19.52 17.92 5.46
C GLY A 32 -20.49 18.99 5.00
N ALA A 33 -21.76 18.85 5.38
CA ALA A 33 -22.82 19.81 5.11
C ALA A 33 -23.92 19.67 6.15
N ILE A 34 -24.65 20.75 6.40
CA ILE A 34 -25.82 20.74 7.28
C ILE A 34 -26.91 19.90 6.60
N PRO A 35 -27.38 18.81 7.22
CA PRO A 35 -28.48 18.03 6.68
C PRO A 35 -29.76 18.85 6.57
N ALA A 36 -30.55 18.64 5.51
CA ALA A 36 -31.80 19.37 5.32
C ALA A 36 -32.83 19.17 6.46
N ASP A 37 -32.74 18.04 7.18
CA ASP A 37 -33.56 17.70 8.34
C ASP A 37 -32.84 17.91 9.68
N ALA A 38 -31.76 18.70 9.70
CA ALA A 38 -31.05 19.04 10.93
C ALA A 38 -31.95 19.85 11.87
N LYS A 39 -32.11 19.38 13.10
CA LYS A 39 -32.89 20.09 14.14
C LYS A 39 -32.19 21.32 14.70
N ARG A 40 -30.87 21.42 14.49
CA ARG A 40 -30.01 22.49 15.00
C ARG A 40 -28.81 22.65 14.09
N GLU A 41 -28.35 23.89 13.95
CA GLU A 41 -27.10 24.19 13.28
C GLU A 41 -25.91 23.84 14.17
N PRO A 42 -24.77 23.42 13.57
CA PRO A 42 -23.56 23.18 14.32
C PRO A 42 -22.99 24.50 14.87
N LYS A 43 -22.54 24.50 16.12
CA LYS A 43 -21.85 25.65 16.73
C LYS A 43 -20.54 26.04 16.02
N SER A 44 -19.94 25.10 15.31
CA SER A 44 -18.74 25.28 14.51
C SER A 44 -18.75 24.28 13.37
N THR A 45 -18.22 24.66 12.22
CA THR A 45 -18.03 23.78 11.05
C THR A 45 -16.58 23.31 10.93
N LYS A 46 -15.72 23.62 11.92
CA LYS A 46 -14.33 23.16 11.93
C LYS A 46 -14.27 21.66 12.16
N THR A 47 -13.44 20.97 11.38
CA THR A 47 -13.06 19.58 11.65
C THR A 47 -12.54 19.46 13.08
N MET A 48 -13.09 18.52 13.83
CA MET A 48 -12.63 18.28 15.20
C MET A 48 -11.30 17.53 15.17
N PRO A 49 -10.36 17.85 16.07
CA PRO A 49 -9.08 17.16 16.12
C PRO A 49 -9.31 15.66 16.38
N PRO A 50 -8.48 14.79 15.76
CA PRO A 50 -8.62 13.36 15.95
C PRO A 50 -8.36 12.98 17.42
N LYS A 51 -9.07 11.96 17.90
CA LYS A 51 -8.84 11.37 19.23
C LYS A 51 -8.47 9.91 19.09
N VAL A 52 -7.51 9.47 19.91
CA VAL A 52 -7.18 8.05 20.07
C VAL A 52 -7.89 7.54 21.32
N LEU A 53 -8.72 6.52 21.17
CA LEU A 53 -9.61 6.01 22.21
C LEU A 53 -9.58 4.48 22.23
N SER A 54 -9.63 3.87 23.41
CA SER A 54 -9.92 2.44 23.57
C SER A 54 -11.36 2.11 23.15
N LEU A 55 -11.70 0.82 23.00
CA LEU A 55 -13.06 0.41 22.66
C LEU A 55 -14.10 0.97 23.65
N ASP A 56 -13.90 0.78 24.95
CA ASP A 56 -14.81 1.25 26.00
C ASP A 56 -15.04 2.77 25.95
N GLU A 57 -14.00 3.53 25.62
CA GLU A 57 -14.10 4.99 25.44
C GLU A 57 -14.86 5.35 24.16
N VAL A 58 -14.65 4.61 23.07
CA VAL A 58 -15.43 4.76 21.84
C VAL A 58 -16.91 4.52 22.10
N GLU A 59 -17.28 3.46 22.83
CA GLU A 59 -18.67 3.14 23.15
C GLU A 59 -19.38 4.30 23.86
N LYS A 60 -18.69 4.92 24.83
CA LYS A 60 -19.18 6.10 25.58
C LYS A 60 -19.40 7.32 24.66
N HIS A 61 -18.64 7.44 23.56
CA HIS A 61 -18.74 8.57 22.63
C HIS A 61 -19.78 8.38 21.51
N LEU A 62 -20.28 7.17 21.26
CA LEU A 62 -21.21 6.89 20.15
C LEU A 62 -22.44 7.81 20.13
N GLY A 63 -22.99 8.12 21.31
CA GLY A 63 -24.12 9.05 21.46
C GLY A 63 -23.78 10.50 21.10
N PHE A 64 -22.60 10.96 21.51
CA PHE A 64 -22.10 12.29 21.17
C PHE A 64 -21.86 12.42 19.67
N TRP A 65 -21.22 11.43 19.04
CA TRP A 65 -21.00 11.43 17.60
C TRP A 65 -22.29 11.39 16.79
N TRP A 66 -23.33 10.71 17.29
CA TRP A 66 -24.65 10.72 16.64
C TRP A 66 -25.22 12.14 16.62
N ALA A 67 -25.16 12.82 17.78
CA ALA A 67 -25.64 14.18 17.90
C ALA A 67 -24.87 15.18 17.03
N ARG A 68 -23.58 14.95 16.76
CA ARG A 68 -22.76 15.73 15.81
C ARG A 68 -23.06 15.34 14.36
N ASN A 69 -23.29 14.07 14.09
CA ASN A 69 -23.62 13.61 12.74
C ASN A 69 -24.95 14.18 12.22
N MET A 70 -25.93 14.33 13.11
CA MET A 70 -27.19 15.01 12.80
C MET A 70 -27.03 16.53 12.57
N GLU A 71 -25.89 17.12 12.91
CA GLU A 71 -25.53 18.51 12.62
C GLU A 71 -24.64 18.67 11.39
N GLY A 72 -24.29 17.57 10.71
CA GLY A 72 -23.49 17.62 9.49
C GLY A 72 -22.03 17.17 9.63
N PHE A 73 -21.68 16.48 10.72
CA PHE A 73 -20.35 15.87 10.86
C PHE A 73 -20.30 14.43 10.39
N ASN A 74 -19.41 14.13 9.44
CA ASN A 74 -19.03 12.78 9.08
C ASN A 74 -18.24 12.13 10.22
N VAL A 75 -18.53 10.86 10.52
CA VAL A 75 -17.86 10.09 11.58
C VAL A 75 -16.91 9.08 10.96
N PHE A 76 -15.63 9.20 11.28
CA PHE A 76 -14.57 8.35 10.78
C PHE A 76 -13.86 7.60 11.90
N ILE A 77 -13.38 6.41 11.57
CA ILE A 77 -12.66 5.50 12.47
C ILE A 77 -11.52 4.79 11.71
N ALA A 78 -10.41 4.55 12.39
CA ALA A 78 -9.30 3.76 11.91
C ALA A 78 -8.56 3.11 13.10
N PRO A 79 -7.79 2.03 12.88
CA PRO A 79 -6.80 1.58 13.85
C PRO A 79 -5.84 2.73 14.18
N ALA A 80 -5.61 2.99 15.46
CA ALA A 80 -4.53 3.88 15.86
C ALA A 80 -3.19 3.13 15.80
N PRO A 81 -2.08 3.81 15.47
CA PRO A 81 -0.77 3.21 15.62
C PRO A 81 -0.51 2.88 17.09
N GLN A 82 0.19 1.78 17.32
CA GLN A 82 0.69 1.37 18.63
C GLN A 82 1.78 2.34 19.10
N LYS A 83 2.16 2.25 20.38
CA LYS A 83 3.19 3.13 20.97
C LYS A 83 4.56 3.00 20.30
N ASP A 84 4.86 1.82 19.75
CA ASP A 84 6.09 1.53 18.99
C ASP A 84 6.01 1.97 17.52
N GLY A 85 4.90 2.56 17.09
CA GLY A 85 4.66 3.00 15.71
C GLY A 85 4.18 1.89 14.76
N SER A 86 3.97 0.66 15.25
CA SER A 86 3.40 -0.44 14.48
C SER A 86 1.88 -0.31 14.34
N TYR A 87 1.31 -1.00 13.35
CA TYR A 87 -0.12 -1.01 13.05
C TYR A 87 -0.69 -2.42 13.21
N SER A 88 -1.98 -2.50 13.52
CA SER A 88 -2.74 -3.75 13.41
C SER A 88 -2.74 -4.25 11.96
N PRO A 89 -2.95 -5.55 11.72
CA PRO A 89 -2.86 -6.18 10.39
C PRO A 89 -4.03 -5.86 9.45
N LEU A 90 -4.51 -4.61 9.46
CA LEU A 90 -5.62 -4.15 8.65
C LEU A 90 -5.15 -3.09 7.65
N VAL A 91 -5.56 -3.27 6.40
CA VAL A 91 -5.28 -2.37 5.29
C VAL A 91 -6.58 -1.76 4.78
N PHE A 92 -6.66 -0.43 4.78
CA PHE A 92 -7.82 0.27 4.26
C PHE A 92 -7.85 0.25 2.73
N VAL A 93 -9.03 0.00 2.19
CA VAL A 93 -9.33 0.07 0.75
C VAL A 93 -10.64 0.83 0.53
N ASP A 94 -10.66 1.68 -0.49
CA ASP A 94 -11.82 2.51 -0.85
C ASP A 94 -12.25 2.26 -2.31
N ASP A 95 -13.44 2.74 -2.66
CA ASP A 95 -14.04 2.66 -3.99
C ASP A 95 -14.22 1.23 -4.53
N ILE A 96 -14.63 0.30 -3.65
CA ILE A 96 -14.98 -1.06 -4.03
C ILE A 96 -16.37 -1.07 -4.69
N SER A 97 -16.41 -1.41 -5.98
CA SER A 97 -17.65 -1.69 -6.71
C SER A 97 -18.17 -3.11 -6.43
N GLN A 98 -19.43 -3.42 -6.83
CA GLN A 98 -19.94 -4.80 -6.72
C GLN A 98 -19.14 -5.79 -7.58
N GLN A 99 -18.73 -5.38 -8.78
CA GLN A 99 -17.90 -6.20 -9.66
C GLN A 99 -16.53 -6.47 -9.02
N THR A 100 -15.92 -5.43 -8.45
CA THR A 100 -14.65 -5.55 -7.73
C THR A 100 -14.78 -6.49 -6.53
N LEU A 101 -15.87 -6.40 -5.77
CA LEU A 101 -16.12 -7.31 -4.65
C LEU A 101 -16.26 -8.77 -5.10
N GLN A 102 -16.91 -9.04 -6.24
CA GLN A 102 -17.02 -10.39 -6.81
C GLN A 102 -15.64 -10.94 -7.18
N GLN A 103 -14.78 -10.13 -7.80
CA GLN A 103 -13.39 -10.50 -8.11
C GLN A 103 -12.59 -10.79 -6.83
N MET A 104 -12.65 -9.89 -5.84
CA MET A 104 -12.00 -10.09 -4.55
C MET A 104 -12.50 -11.37 -3.84
N THR A 105 -13.78 -11.71 -3.99
CA THR A 105 -14.35 -12.96 -3.46
C THR A 105 -13.78 -14.19 -4.14
N ALA A 106 -13.72 -14.20 -5.47
CA ALA A 106 -13.16 -15.30 -6.25
C ALA A 106 -11.68 -15.53 -5.93
N ASP A 107 -10.95 -14.46 -5.64
CA ASP A 107 -9.54 -14.48 -5.28
C ASP A 107 -9.28 -14.73 -3.78
N ASN A 108 -10.33 -15.03 -2.98
CA ASN A 108 -10.26 -15.19 -1.52
C ASN A 108 -9.64 -13.97 -0.80
N CYS A 109 -9.80 -12.77 -1.35
CA CYS A 109 -9.26 -11.50 -0.86
C CYS A 109 -10.38 -10.61 -0.27
N LEU A 110 -11.32 -11.20 0.46
CA LEU A 110 -12.46 -10.48 1.01
C LEU A 110 -12.03 -9.52 2.14
N PRO A 111 -12.55 -8.28 2.19
CA PRO A 111 -12.35 -7.42 3.34
C PRO A 111 -12.95 -8.03 4.61
N ALA A 112 -12.19 -8.01 5.70
CA ALA A 112 -12.64 -8.42 7.02
C ALA A 112 -13.84 -7.59 7.49
N ILE A 113 -13.79 -6.30 7.19
CA ILE A 113 -14.89 -5.38 7.41
C ILE A 113 -15.20 -4.70 6.08
N LEU A 114 -16.46 -4.78 5.65
CA LEU A 114 -16.95 -4.14 4.44
C LEU A 114 -18.12 -3.22 4.77
N LEU A 115 -18.02 -1.97 4.33
CA LEU A 115 -19.08 -0.96 4.49
C LEU A 115 -19.49 -0.38 3.16
N GLU A 116 -20.80 -0.22 2.95
CA GLU A 116 -21.34 0.63 1.91
C GLU A 116 -21.40 2.08 2.43
N SER A 117 -20.55 2.95 1.90
CA SER A 117 -20.43 4.36 2.34
C SER A 117 -21.52 5.25 1.73
N SER A 118 -21.97 4.91 0.53
CA SER A 118 -23.11 5.43 -0.22
C SER A 118 -23.55 4.34 -1.22
N PRO A 119 -24.76 4.42 -1.79
CA PRO A 119 -25.26 3.39 -2.72
C PRO A 119 -24.24 3.04 -3.80
N GLY A 120 -23.85 1.76 -3.87
CA GLY A 120 -22.90 1.25 -4.85
C GLY A 120 -21.41 1.59 -4.61
N ASN A 121 -21.08 2.33 -3.54
CA ASN A 121 -19.72 2.72 -3.21
C ASN A 121 -19.31 2.09 -1.87
N MET A 122 -18.50 1.04 -1.91
CA MET A 122 -18.06 0.31 -0.72
C MET A 122 -16.61 0.64 -0.37
N GLN A 123 -16.28 0.52 0.91
CA GLN A 123 -14.93 0.62 1.45
C GLN A 123 -14.74 -0.52 2.44
N GLY A 124 -13.50 -0.87 2.75
CA GLY A 124 -13.25 -1.95 3.68
C GLY A 124 -11.87 -1.97 4.29
N TRP A 125 -11.69 -2.96 5.17
CA TRP A 125 -10.43 -3.28 5.81
C TRP A 125 -10.08 -4.71 5.45
N VAL A 126 -9.00 -4.92 4.69
CA VAL A 126 -8.46 -6.23 4.34
C VAL A 126 -7.46 -6.64 5.42
N GLN A 127 -7.55 -7.87 5.92
CA GLN A 127 -6.58 -8.37 6.89
C GLN A 127 -5.39 -9.01 6.17
N LEU A 128 -4.18 -8.69 6.61
CA LEU A 128 -2.96 -9.36 6.16
C LEU A 128 -2.56 -10.46 7.14
N ASP A 129 -1.88 -11.47 6.63
CA ASP A 129 -1.29 -12.54 7.44
C ASP A 129 0.00 -12.04 8.10
N ALA A 130 -0.17 -11.29 9.19
CA ALA A 130 0.91 -10.80 10.06
C ALA A 130 0.39 -10.40 11.43
N ASP A 131 1.26 -10.41 12.43
CA ASP A 131 0.93 -9.91 13.77
C ASP A 131 0.81 -8.37 13.79
N ARG A 132 1.73 -7.69 13.11
CA ARG A 132 1.85 -6.23 13.06
C ARG A 132 2.36 -5.78 11.71
N LEU A 133 1.97 -4.58 11.31
CA LEU A 133 2.40 -3.95 10.06
C LEU A 133 3.23 -2.69 10.33
N SER A 134 4.20 -2.44 9.46
CA SER A 134 4.79 -1.11 9.29
C SER A 134 3.94 -0.24 8.35
N ALA A 135 4.19 1.07 8.35
CA ALA A 135 3.56 1.96 7.37
C ALA A 135 3.91 1.59 5.92
N SER A 136 5.10 1.01 5.70
CA SER A 136 5.53 0.49 4.40
C SER A 136 4.68 -0.69 3.97
N ASP A 137 4.43 -1.64 4.87
CA ASP A 137 3.63 -2.84 4.56
C ASP A 137 2.21 -2.46 4.15
N ILE A 138 1.59 -1.50 4.86
CA ILE A 138 0.26 -0.98 4.50
C ILE A 138 0.30 -0.36 3.10
N LEU A 139 1.23 0.54 2.83
CA LEU A 139 1.31 1.21 1.53
C LEU A 139 1.55 0.20 0.40
N ASN A 140 2.38 -0.81 0.66
CA ASN A 140 2.69 -1.86 -0.30
C ASN A 140 1.48 -2.72 -0.63
N ALA A 141 0.74 -3.13 0.40
CA ALA A 141 -0.51 -3.86 0.25
C ALA A 141 -1.56 -3.04 -0.49
N GLN A 142 -1.73 -1.76 -0.17
CA GLN A 142 -2.68 -0.89 -0.87
C GLN A 142 -2.34 -0.73 -2.36
N ARG A 143 -1.06 -0.58 -2.69
CA ARG A 143 -0.61 -0.53 -4.10
C ARG A 143 -0.90 -1.84 -4.82
N TYR A 144 -0.61 -2.97 -4.20
CA TYR A 144 -0.92 -4.29 -4.74
C TYR A 144 -2.43 -4.43 -4.99
N LEU A 145 -3.26 -4.13 -4.00
CA LEU A 145 -4.73 -4.24 -4.09
C LEU A 145 -5.31 -3.28 -5.13
N SER A 146 -4.86 -2.02 -5.17
CA SER A 146 -5.27 -1.06 -6.21
C SER A 146 -4.86 -1.50 -7.61
N SER A 147 -3.63 -2.01 -7.79
CA SER A 147 -3.16 -2.49 -9.08
C SER A 147 -3.94 -3.72 -9.56
N LYS A 148 -4.28 -4.62 -8.64
CA LYS A 148 -4.99 -5.87 -8.95
C LYS A 148 -6.47 -5.66 -9.23
N TYR A 149 -7.13 -4.78 -8.48
CA TYR A 149 -8.60 -4.66 -8.46
C TYR A 149 -9.13 -3.30 -8.92
N GLY A 150 -8.25 -2.36 -9.29
CA GLY A 150 -8.64 -1.02 -9.74
C GLY A 150 -9.17 -0.09 -8.64
N LEU A 151 -8.78 -0.31 -7.38
CA LEU A 151 -9.22 0.48 -6.22
C LEU A 151 -8.58 1.88 -6.21
N ASP A 152 -9.23 2.84 -5.55
CA ASP A 152 -8.75 4.23 -5.51
C ASP A 152 -7.35 4.36 -4.87
N SER A 153 -6.40 4.81 -5.69
CA SER A 153 -5.02 5.09 -5.25
C SER A 153 -4.89 6.35 -4.39
N GLY A 154 -5.86 7.27 -4.45
CA GLY A 154 -5.92 8.45 -3.59
C GLY A 154 -6.13 8.11 -2.11
N ALA A 155 -6.65 6.91 -1.83
CA ALA A 155 -6.85 6.37 -0.50
C ALA A 155 -5.61 5.63 0.07
N HIS A 156 -4.42 5.81 -0.53
CA HIS A 156 -3.18 5.21 -0.01
C HIS A 156 -2.65 5.97 1.21
N GLY A 157 -2.17 5.24 2.21
CA GLY A 157 -1.55 5.77 3.42
C GLY A 157 -1.89 4.98 4.68
N ALA A 158 -0.92 4.86 5.59
CA ALA A 158 -1.11 4.16 6.86
C ALA A 158 -2.08 4.87 7.83
N THR A 159 -2.37 6.15 7.58
CA THR A 159 -3.22 6.97 8.44
C THR A 159 -4.62 7.20 7.87
N GLN A 160 -5.03 6.39 6.90
CA GLN A 160 -6.33 6.54 6.23
C GLN A 160 -7.48 6.23 7.19
N ASN A 161 -8.61 6.90 6.95
CA ASN A 161 -9.77 6.92 7.83
C ASN A 161 -10.98 6.34 7.11
N GLY A 162 -11.51 5.22 7.61
CA GLY A 162 -12.74 4.63 7.11
C GLY A 162 -13.98 5.21 7.78
N ARG A 163 -15.17 4.98 7.20
CA ARG A 163 -16.43 5.34 7.87
C ARG A 163 -16.74 4.41 9.04
N LEU A 164 -17.39 4.98 10.05
CA LEU A 164 -18.05 4.21 11.09
C LEU A 164 -19.49 3.89 10.67
N ALA A 165 -19.87 2.62 10.72
CA ALA A 165 -21.20 2.14 10.38
C ALA A 165 -22.28 2.78 11.25
N GLY A 166 -23.49 2.92 10.70
CA GLY A 166 -24.65 3.44 11.41
C GLY A 166 -24.80 4.96 11.35
N TYR A 167 -23.76 5.69 10.93
CA TYR A 167 -23.79 7.16 10.80
C TYR A 167 -24.11 7.61 9.38
N ARG A 168 -24.71 8.79 9.25
CA ARG A 168 -25.05 9.39 7.95
C ARG A 168 -23.79 9.87 7.23
N ASN A 169 -23.72 9.62 5.93
CA ASN A 169 -22.78 10.27 5.04
C ASN A 169 -23.33 11.66 4.68
N VAL A 170 -22.69 12.70 5.24
CA VAL A 170 -23.14 14.09 5.14
C VAL A 170 -22.21 14.91 4.24
N LYS A 171 -21.60 14.27 3.23
CA LYS A 171 -20.99 15.01 2.11
C LYS A 171 -22.03 15.94 1.48
N SER A 172 -21.59 17.09 0.97
CA SER A 172 -22.47 18.12 0.40
C SER A 172 -23.43 17.59 -0.67
N SER A 173 -22.96 16.68 -1.52
CA SER A 173 -23.78 15.99 -2.55
C SER A 173 -24.94 15.18 -1.98
N TYR A 174 -24.94 14.87 -0.69
CA TYR A 174 -25.95 14.07 0.00
C TYR A 174 -26.72 14.85 1.08
N ALA A 175 -26.58 16.18 1.15
CA ALA A 175 -27.21 17.01 2.19
C ALA A 175 -28.74 16.82 2.29
N HIS A 176 -29.39 16.57 1.15
CA HIS A 176 -30.84 16.32 1.06
C HIS A 176 -31.24 14.85 1.18
N GLN A 177 -30.27 13.92 1.22
CA GLN A 177 -30.52 12.47 1.19
C GLN A 177 -30.11 11.80 2.49
N LYS A 178 -30.94 10.88 3.00
CA LYS A 178 -30.65 10.12 4.23
C LYS A 178 -29.77 8.90 3.95
N ILE A 179 -28.55 9.13 3.47
CA ILE A 179 -27.57 8.08 3.18
C ILE A 179 -26.81 7.71 4.45
N TYR A 180 -26.92 6.46 4.89
CA TYR A 180 -26.17 5.94 6.04
C TYR A 180 -25.05 5.02 5.56
N ALA A 181 -23.90 5.09 6.23
CA ALA A 181 -22.85 4.09 6.09
C ALA A 181 -23.40 2.76 6.64
N LYS A 182 -23.58 1.77 5.77
CA LYS A 182 -24.13 0.47 6.13
C LYS A 182 -23.00 -0.52 6.31
N LEU A 183 -23.01 -1.25 7.42
CA LEU A 183 -22.15 -2.41 7.57
C LEU A 183 -22.70 -3.51 6.65
N VAL A 184 -21.94 -3.87 5.63
CA VAL A 184 -22.31 -4.94 4.69
C VAL A 184 -21.94 -6.26 5.34
N HIS A 185 -20.67 -6.46 5.68
CA HIS A 185 -20.19 -7.64 6.40
C HIS A 185 -19.08 -7.25 7.40
N ALA A 186 -18.96 -8.06 8.45
CA ALA A 186 -17.85 -8.02 9.39
C ALA A 186 -17.58 -9.48 9.80
N TYR A 187 -16.48 -10.04 9.30
CA TYR A 187 -16.10 -11.43 9.52
C TYR A 187 -15.20 -11.53 10.76
N GLU A 188 -15.59 -12.38 11.70
CA GLU A 188 -14.79 -12.66 12.92
C GLU A 188 -13.51 -13.45 12.58
N ASN A 189 -13.51 -14.21 11.48
CA ASN A 189 -12.35 -14.95 10.94
C ASN A 189 -12.20 -14.67 9.44
N PRO A 190 -11.67 -13.51 9.04
CA PRO A 190 -11.52 -13.17 7.63
C PRO A 190 -10.36 -13.93 6.99
N VAL A 191 -10.42 -14.10 5.67
CA VAL A 191 -9.27 -14.62 4.92
C VAL A 191 -8.15 -13.58 4.97
N THR A 192 -6.96 -14.04 5.32
CA THR A 192 -5.77 -13.19 5.43
C THR A 192 -4.96 -13.24 4.16
N LEU A 193 -4.58 -12.07 3.65
CA LEU A 193 -3.74 -11.99 2.46
C LEU A 193 -2.26 -12.11 2.83
N ASN A 194 -1.53 -12.97 2.11
CA ASN A 194 -0.13 -13.27 2.41
C ASN A 194 0.80 -12.10 2.01
N ILE A 195 1.55 -11.57 2.96
CA ILE A 195 2.50 -10.46 2.74
C ILE A 195 3.63 -10.83 1.77
N THR A 196 3.98 -12.11 1.69
CA THR A 196 5.01 -12.62 0.78
C THR A 196 4.58 -12.46 -0.68
N GLU A 197 3.31 -12.68 -0.99
CA GLU A 197 2.75 -12.50 -2.34
C GLU A 197 2.78 -11.03 -2.75
N ILE A 198 2.44 -10.12 -1.83
CA ILE A 198 2.56 -8.67 -2.05
C ILE A 198 4.01 -8.30 -2.37
N SER A 199 4.94 -8.79 -1.57
CA SER A 199 6.38 -8.49 -1.71
C SER A 199 6.94 -9.00 -3.03
N ASN A 200 6.54 -10.19 -3.47
CA ASN A 200 6.98 -10.78 -4.74
C ASN A 200 6.40 -10.03 -5.94
N TYR A 201 5.12 -9.65 -5.90
CA TYR A 201 4.50 -8.82 -6.94
C TYR A 201 5.20 -7.46 -7.08
N GLN A 202 5.63 -6.87 -5.96
CA GLN A 202 6.36 -5.60 -6.02
C GLN A 202 7.75 -5.74 -6.63
N LYS A 203 8.48 -6.80 -6.30
CA LYS A 203 9.80 -7.07 -6.92
C LYS A 203 9.66 -7.23 -8.43
N SER A 204 8.68 -8.00 -8.90
CA SER A 204 8.46 -8.22 -10.34
C SER A 204 7.97 -6.95 -11.06
N THR A 205 7.04 -6.18 -10.48
CA THR A 205 6.59 -4.91 -11.07
C THR A 205 7.66 -3.84 -11.07
N GLN A 206 8.51 -3.75 -10.04
CA GLN A 206 9.65 -2.85 -10.03
C GLN A 206 10.69 -3.24 -11.08
N PHE A 207 10.96 -4.54 -11.23
CA PHE A 207 11.83 -5.07 -12.27
C PHE A 207 11.31 -4.69 -13.67
N GLU A 208 10.04 -4.94 -13.96
CA GLU A 208 9.47 -4.65 -15.28
C GLU A 208 9.39 -3.14 -15.56
N ASN A 209 9.01 -2.31 -14.57
CA ASN A 209 8.94 -0.86 -14.75
C ASN A 209 10.31 -0.23 -15.04
N VAL A 210 11.38 -0.73 -14.42
CA VAL A 210 12.72 -0.23 -14.72
C VAL A 210 13.23 -0.79 -16.04
N ARG A 211 12.93 -2.05 -16.36
CA ARG A 211 13.22 -2.65 -17.67
C ARG A 211 12.57 -1.82 -18.79
N VAL A 212 11.28 -1.51 -18.70
CA VAL A 212 10.55 -0.69 -19.69
C VAL A 212 11.08 0.74 -19.77
N ARG A 213 11.38 1.38 -18.63
CA ARG A 213 12.00 2.72 -18.63
C ARG A 213 13.36 2.72 -19.32
N ASN A 214 14.17 1.70 -19.07
CA ASN A 214 15.50 1.60 -19.66
C ASN A 214 15.45 1.16 -21.13
N LEU A 215 14.54 0.27 -21.54
CA LEU A 215 14.26 -0.04 -22.96
C LEU A 215 13.85 1.21 -23.76
N ASN A 216 13.10 2.12 -23.14
CA ASN A 216 12.77 3.41 -23.74
C ASN A 216 13.97 4.38 -23.78
N PHE A 217 14.95 4.19 -22.91
CA PHE A 217 16.21 4.93 -22.89
C PHE A 217 17.24 4.37 -23.89
N GLU A 218 17.24 3.05 -24.13
CA GLU A 218 18.12 2.30 -25.06
C GLU A 218 17.96 2.69 -26.53
N LYS A 219 16.90 3.42 -26.91
CA LYS A 219 16.79 4.00 -28.27
C LYS A 219 17.84 5.08 -28.55
N CYS A 220 18.71 5.41 -27.59
CA CYS A 220 19.73 6.46 -27.70
C CYS A 220 21.15 6.03 -27.25
N SER A 221 21.68 4.87 -27.68
CA SER A 221 23.14 4.64 -27.61
C SER A 221 23.60 3.44 -28.45
N ARG A 222 24.34 3.71 -29.54
CA ARG A 222 25.15 2.70 -30.24
C ARG A 222 26.58 2.77 -29.73
N THR A 223 27.06 1.76 -29.02
CA THR A 223 28.49 1.43 -28.90
C THR A 223 28.67 -0.09 -28.69
N SER A 224 29.75 -0.63 -29.24
CA SER A 224 29.99 -2.04 -29.57
C SER A 224 30.23 -2.99 -28.38
N ASN A 225 29.67 -4.21 -28.48
CA ASN A 225 29.77 -5.34 -27.51
C ASN A 225 31.20 -5.87 -27.23
N LEU A 226 32.19 -5.55 -28.06
CA LEU A 226 33.56 -6.07 -27.96
C LEU A 226 34.33 -5.56 -26.72
N ASP A 227 33.89 -4.46 -26.10
CA ASP A 227 34.61 -3.82 -24.99
C ASP A 227 34.05 -4.20 -23.60
N LEU A 228 32.85 -4.79 -23.48
CA LEU A 228 32.38 -5.32 -22.18
C LEU A 228 33.10 -6.62 -21.79
N VAL A 229 33.43 -7.48 -22.76
CA VAL A 229 34.15 -8.74 -22.52
C VAL A 229 35.55 -8.49 -21.95
N SER A 230 36.27 -7.52 -22.53
CA SER A 230 37.61 -7.13 -22.09
C SER A 230 37.57 -6.53 -20.69
N ILE A 231 36.58 -5.65 -20.41
CA ILE A 231 36.37 -5.08 -19.09
C ILE A 231 36.10 -6.20 -18.06
N TYR A 232 35.19 -7.13 -18.36
CA TYR A 232 34.86 -8.23 -17.45
C TYR A 232 36.07 -9.11 -17.15
N SER A 233 36.81 -9.51 -18.20
CA SER A 233 38.01 -10.34 -18.08
C SER A 233 39.11 -9.65 -17.26
N THR A 234 39.23 -8.32 -17.37
CA THR A 234 40.17 -7.52 -16.57
C THR A 234 39.78 -7.49 -15.10
N VAL A 235 38.48 -7.36 -14.79
CA VAL A 235 38.01 -7.41 -13.40
C VAL A 235 38.14 -8.83 -12.85
N GLN A 236 37.93 -9.87 -13.66
CA GLN A 236 38.09 -11.25 -13.21
C GLN A 236 39.53 -11.60 -12.85
N SER A 237 40.52 -11.09 -13.59
CA SER A 237 41.95 -11.36 -13.34
C SER A 237 42.57 -10.60 -12.17
N SER A 238 41.82 -9.68 -11.56
CA SER A 238 42.30 -8.72 -10.55
C SER A 238 42.41 -9.26 -9.10
N GLY A 239 42.44 -10.59 -8.92
CA GLY A 239 42.66 -11.23 -7.61
C GLY A 239 41.47 -11.18 -6.63
N ARG A 240 40.25 -10.90 -7.11
CA ARG A 240 39.02 -10.88 -6.31
C ARG A 240 38.55 -12.29 -5.95
N THR A 241 37.95 -12.44 -4.76
CA THR A 241 37.72 -13.76 -4.15
C THR A 241 36.33 -14.32 -4.40
N SER A 242 35.33 -13.49 -4.75
CA SER A 242 33.97 -13.95 -5.00
C SER A 242 33.39 -13.46 -6.33
N GLN A 243 32.53 -14.29 -6.93
CA GLN A 243 31.92 -13.96 -8.22
C GLN A 243 31.01 -12.72 -8.15
N SER A 244 30.32 -12.51 -7.02
CA SER A 244 29.50 -11.30 -6.82
C SER A 244 30.31 -10.03 -6.65
N GLU A 245 31.53 -10.13 -6.12
CA GLU A 245 32.47 -9.01 -6.05
C GLU A 245 33.01 -8.64 -7.44
N ILE A 246 33.28 -9.65 -8.28
CA ILE A 246 33.67 -9.45 -9.69
C ILE A 246 32.52 -8.76 -10.46
N ASP A 247 31.29 -9.29 -10.36
CA ASP A 247 30.10 -8.71 -11.03
C ASP A 247 29.88 -7.25 -10.60
N TRP A 248 30.03 -6.95 -9.30
CA TRP A 248 29.91 -5.60 -8.76
C TRP A 248 30.93 -4.64 -9.35
N HIS A 249 32.22 -5.01 -9.36
CA HIS A 249 33.28 -4.15 -9.88
C HIS A 249 33.21 -3.99 -11.40
N PHE A 250 32.81 -5.02 -12.13
CA PHE A 250 32.52 -4.94 -13.57
C PHE A 250 31.55 -3.80 -13.87
N CYS A 251 30.45 -3.67 -13.11
CA CYS A 251 29.49 -2.59 -13.31
C CYS A 251 30.15 -1.20 -13.28
N PHE A 252 30.99 -0.91 -12.29
CA PHE A 252 31.65 0.40 -12.19
C PHE A 252 32.63 0.66 -13.32
N HIS A 253 33.35 -0.36 -13.79
CA HIS A 253 34.24 -0.19 -14.94
C HIS A 253 33.44 0.05 -16.21
N ALA A 254 32.35 -0.68 -16.43
CA ALA A 254 31.48 -0.47 -17.58
C ALA A 254 30.82 0.92 -17.56
N PHE A 255 30.31 1.39 -16.41
CA PHE A 255 29.74 2.73 -16.31
C PHE A 255 30.75 3.85 -16.57
N ARG A 256 32.02 3.67 -16.19
CA ARG A 256 33.10 4.61 -16.56
C ARG A 256 33.32 4.72 -18.07
N HIS A 257 33.06 3.65 -18.79
CA HIS A 257 33.17 3.60 -20.26
C HIS A 257 31.86 4.02 -20.96
N GLY A 258 30.87 4.48 -20.20
CA GLY A 258 29.62 5.04 -20.74
C GLY A 258 28.54 4.02 -21.08
N TYR A 259 28.71 2.76 -20.67
CA TYR A 259 27.67 1.74 -20.83
C TYR A 259 26.45 2.06 -19.95
N ASP A 260 25.27 1.72 -20.45
CA ASP A 260 24.03 1.86 -19.67
C ASP A 260 23.75 0.64 -18.79
N VAL A 261 22.74 0.75 -17.92
CA VAL A 261 22.37 -0.29 -16.96
C VAL A 261 22.00 -1.62 -17.64
N MET A 262 21.39 -1.59 -18.83
CA MET A 262 20.93 -2.79 -19.51
C MET A 262 22.07 -3.50 -20.23
N GLN A 263 22.95 -2.76 -20.88
CA GLN A 263 24.17 -3.29 -21.47
C GLN A 263 25.04 -3.97 -20.40
N VAL A 264 25.16 -3.35 -19.21
CA VAL A 264 25.86 -3.96 -18.06
C VAL A 264 25.13 -5.18 -17.52
N THR A 265 23.79 -5.15 -17.44
CA THR A 265 22.98 -6.29 -17.01
C THR A 265 23.18 -7.49 -17.95
N GLN A 266 23.13 -7.26 -19.26
CA GLN A 266 23.42 -8.29 -20.28
C GLN A 266 24.85 -8.78 -20.17
N GLY A 267 25.83 -7.89 -19.92
CA GLY A 267 27.21 -8.26 -19.68
C GLY A 267 27.38 -9.22 -18.49
N ILE A 268 26.71 -8.95 -17.36
CA ILE A 268 26.72 -9.87 -16.21
C ILE A 268 26.08 -11.21 -16.59
N MET A 269 24.92 -11.19 -17.26
CA MET A 269 24.23 -12.41 -17.70
C MET A 269 25.09 -13.27 -18.64
N GLN A 270 25.92 -12.64 -19.46
CA GLN A 270 26.73 -13.33 -20.47
C GLN A 270 28.09 -13.79 -19.93
N PHE A 271 28.73 -13.02 -19.05
CA PHE A 271 30.12 -13.25 -18.63
C PHE A 271 30.27 -13.83 -17.22
N SER A 272 29.24 -13.71 -16.39
CA SER A 272 29.28 -14.28 -15.03
C SER A 272 29.10 -15.79 -15.08
N PRO A 273 30.10 -16.58 -14.67
CA PRO A 273 30.03 -18.04 -14.71
C PRO A 273 28.89 -18.57 -13.84
N ASP A 274 28.18 -19.54 -14.41
CA ASP A 274 27.12 -20.34 -13.80
C ASP A 274 26.03 -19.52 -13.08
N ILE A 275 25.77 -18.30 -13.54
CA ILE A 275 24.88 -17.35 -12.87
C ILE A 275 23.46 -17.91 -12.67
N SER A 276 22.94 -18.65 -13.64
CA SER A 276 21.64 -19.30 -13.59
C SER A 276 21.57 -20.40 -12.52
N GLU A 277 22.66 -21.15 -12.33
CA GLU A 277 22.75 -22.19 -11.31
C GLU A 277 22.93 -21.57 -9.92
N ARG A 278 23.80 -20.56 -9.79
CA ARG A 278 24.04 -19.83 -8.54
C ARG A 278 22.80 -19.09 -8.01
N LYS A 279 21.87 -18.72 -8.90
CA LYS A 279 20.65 -17.96 -8.57
C LYS A 279 19.37 -18.79 -8.71
N GLY A 280 19.49 -20.09 -8.96
CA GLY A 280 18.40 -21.07 -8.93
C GLY A 280 17.42 -21.04 -10.11
N SER A 281 17.49 -20.04 -10.99
CA SER A 281 16.70 -19.95 -12.22
C SER A 281 17.25 -18.88 -13.15
N THR A 282 16.89 -18.92 -14.44
CA THR A 282 17.23 -17.87 -15.41
C THR A 282 16.61 -16.52 -15.02
N GLU A 283 15.36 -16.52 -14.56
CA GLU A 283 14.68 -15.31 -14.09
C GLU A 283 15.35 -14.73 -12.83
N GLY A 284 15.76 -15.60 -11.89
CA GLY A 284 16.51 -15.19 -10.70
C GLY A 284 17.90 -14.64 -11.02
N ALA A 285 18.56 -15.17 -12.06
CA ALA A 285 19.82 -14.63 -12.58
C ALA A 285 19.65 -13.25 -13.20
N GLU A 286 18.62 -13.05 -14.03
CA GLU A 286 18.29 -11.75 -14.63
C GLU A 286 17.99 -10.70 -13.57
N GLN A 287 17.18 -11.06 -12.56
CA GLN A 287 16.89 -10.18 -11.42
C GLN A 287 18.17 -9.79 -10.68
N TYR A 288 19.03 -10.75 -10.37
CA TYR A 288 20.31 -10.49 -9.69
C TYR A 288 21.22 -9.57 -10.52
N ALA A 289 21.39 -9.85 -11.81
CA ALA A 289 22.23 -9.06 -12.71
C ALA A 289 21.73 -7.61 -12.78
N PHE A 290 20.42 -7.45 -12.96
CA PHE A 290 19.75 -6.16 -13.02
C PHE A 290 19.92 -5.35 -11.72
N TYR A 291 19.63 -5.94 -10.56
CA TYR A 291 19.75 -5.25 -9.28
C TYR A 291 21.21 -4.87 -8.97
N THR A 292 22.16 -5.74 -9.34
CA THR A 292 23.60 -5.47 -9.19
C THR A 292 24.02 -4.26 -10.03
N ALA A 293 23.61 -4.21 -11.31
CA ALA A 293 23.89 -3.09 -12.20
C ALA A 293 23.21 -1.79 -11.73
N GLN A 294 21.94 -1.84 -11.34
CA GLN A 294 21.20 -0.67 -10.87
C GLN A 294 21.80 -0.09 -9.58
N LYS A 295 22.09 -0.95 -8.60
CA LYS A 295 22.68 -0.53 -7.33
C LYS A 295 24.06 0.09 -7.56
N ALA A 296 24.88 -0.51 -8.43
CA ALA A 296 26.17 0.05 -8.81
C ALA A 296 26.03 1.40 -9.56
N PHE A 297 25.02 1.56 -10.41
CA PHE A 297 24.76 2.82 -11.13
C PHE A 297 24.40 3.97 -10.19
N VAL A 298 23.55 3.71 -9.19
CA VAL A 298 23.19 4.69 -8.16
C VAL A 298 24.42 5.10 -7.36
N GLU A 299 25.24 4.14 -6.92
CA GLU A 299 26.48 4.44 -6.19
C GLU A 299 27.51 5.18 -7.07
N PHE A 300 27.66 4.78 -8.33
CA PHE A 300 28.51 5.47 -9.30
C PHE A 300 28.12 6.94 -9.46
N HIS A 301 26.83 7.25 -9.52
CA HIS A 301 26.33 8.63 -9.63
C HIS A 301 26.53 9.46 -8.35
N LYS A 302 26.43 8.84 -7.17
CA LYS A 302 26.72 9.52 -5.90
C LYS A 302 28.19 9.98 -5.85
N HIS A 303 29.13 9.10 -6.24
CA HIS A 303 30.54 9.42 -6.24
C HIS A 303 30.96 10.42 -7.32
N HIS A 304 30.30 10.43 -8.49
CA HIS A 304 30.59 11.40 -9.55
C HIS A 304 29.98 12.80 -9.34
N LYS A 305 28.94 12.96 -8.51
CA LYS A 305 28.39 14.27 -8.13
C LYS A 305 29.26 15.03 -7.12
N SER A 306 30.17 14.37 -6.41
CA SER A 306 31.09 15.01 -5.45
C SER A 306 32.31 15.68 -6.09
N TYR A 307 32.45 15.63 -7.42
CA TYR A 307 33.59 16.20 -8.17
C TYR A 307 33.17 17.23 -9.24
N ARG A 308 31.95 17.79 -9.14
CA ARG A 308 31.51 18.94 -9.94
C ARG A 308 31.13 20.11 -9.04
#